data_AF-A0A4R9J1S4-F1
#
_entry.id   AF-A0A4R9J1S4-F1
#
_cell.length_a   1.000
_cell.length_b   1.000
_cell.length_c   1.000
_cell.angle_alpha   90.00
_cell.angle_beta   90.00
_cell.angle_gamma   90.00
#
_symmetry.space_group_name_H-M   'P 1'
#
loop_
_entity.id
_entity.type
_entity.pdbx_description
1 polymer ?
#
loop_
_entity_poly.entity_id
_entity_poly.type
_entity_poly.pdbx_seq_one_letter_code
_entity_poly.pdbx_strand_id
1 'polypeptide(L)'
;MNFRYFSIYIFIILLLASCTSDPQTKKEKEDYQNQSLISAALNGNQRSDCVYCSDTRAFEGNCSCYKQIPVFSCAGIPAGKGKSNSYKISCDELVELGTWSQASSDSYSCSHLTCPPEAYRAAFTEEGK
;
A
#
# COMPACT_ATOMS: atom_id res chain seq x y z
N MET A 1 -44.25 -13.47 48.62
CA MET A 1 -43.15 -13.58 47.63
C MET A 1 -41.87 -13.04 48.26
N ASN A 2 -40.85 -13.88 48.34
CA ASN A 2 -39.66 -13.69 49.17
C ASN A 2 -38.76 -12.55 48.62
N PHE A 3 -38.71 -11.44 49.35
CA PHE A 3 -37.92 -10.23 49.05
C PHE A 3 -36.42 -10.54 48.78
N ARG A 4 -35.91 -11.64 49.37
CA ARG A 4 -34.54 -12.14 49.17
C ARG A 4 -34.21 -12.54 47.73
N TYR A 5 -35.17 -13.06 46.97
CA TYR A 5 -34.90 -13.45 45.57
C TYR A 5 -34.88 -12.25 44.62
N PHE A 6 -35.58 -11.18 44.97
CA PHE A 6 -35.63 -9.96 44.17
C PHE A 6 -34.28 -9.24 44.17
N SER A 7 -33.60 -9.19 45.32
CA SER A 7 -32.25 -8.61 45.44
C SER A 7 -31.21 -9.39 44.63
N ILE A 8 -31.32 -10.72 44.58
CA ILE A 8 -30.41 -11.58 43.81
C ILE A 8 -30.62 -11.37 42.30
N TYR A 9 -31.88 -11.26 41.85
CA TYR A 9 -32.19 -11.01 40.44
C TYR A 9 -31.67 -9.66 39.95
N ILE A 10 -31.81 -8.60 40.74
CA ILE A 10 -31.27 -7.28 40.41
C ILE A 10 -29.74 -7.32 40.30
N PHE A 11 -29.07 -8.06 41.20
CA PHE A 11 -27.62 -8.17 41.19
C PHE A 11 -27.10 -8.90 39.94
N ILE A 12 -27.81 -9.93 39.47
CA ILE A 12 -27.48 -10.68 38.26
C ILE A 12 -27.69 -9.82 37.00
N ILE A 13 -28.76 -9.03 36.95
CA ILE A 13 -29.03 -8.10 35.84
C ILE A 13 -27.97 -7.00 35.75
N LEU A 14 -27.48 -6.51 36.89
CA LEU A 14 -26.40 -5.50 36.93
C LEU A 14 -25.05 -6.05 36.43
N LEU A 15 -24.74 -7.32 36.72
CA LEU A 15 -23.51 -7.98 36.25
C LEU A 15 -23.49 -8.20 34.73
N LEU A 16 -24.66 -8.39 34.10
CA LEU A 16 -24.78 -8.57 32.65
C LEU A 16 -24.72 -7.24 31.88
N ALA A 17 -25.03 -6.11 32.52
CA ALA A 17 -25.00 -4.79 31.88
C ALA A 17 -23.58 -4.22 31.68
N SER A 18 -22.55 -4.82 32.29
CA SER A 18 -21.15 -4.37 32.19
C SER A 18 -20.35 -5.04 31.07
N CYS A 19 -20.97 -5.84 30.18
CA CYS A 19 -20.35 -6.29 28.94
C CYS A 19 -20.33 -5.17 27.89
N THR A 20 -19.71 -4.04 28.19
CA THR A 20 -19.40 -3.02 27.20
C THR A 20 -18.05 -3.41 26.60
N SER A 21 -17.99 -3.69 25.29
CA SER A 21 -16.73 -3.97 24.60
C SER A 21 -15.71 -2.87 24.89
N ASP A 22 -14.68 -3.22 25.65
CA ASP A 22 -13.68 -2.30 26.17
C ASP A 22 -12.99 -1.57 25.00
N PRO A 23 -12.89 -0.23 25.01
CA PRO A 23 -12.15 0.51 23.99
C PRO A 23 -10.69 0.05 23.85
N GLN A 24 -10.12 -0.56 24.89
CA GLN A 24 -8.80 -1.17 24.87
C GLN A 24 -8.72 -2.35 23.88
N THR A 25 -9.77 -3.18 23.78
CA THR A 25 -9.81 -4.34 22.87
C THR A 25 -9.93 -3.95 21.39
N LYS A 26 -10.57 -2.81 21.08
CA LYS A 26 -10.61 -2.29 19.70
C LYS A 26 -9.25 -1.79 19.25
N LYS A 27 -8.56 -1.04 20.12
CA LYS A 27 -7.22 -0.53 19.84
C LYS A 27 -6.20 -1.65 19.67
N GLU A 28 -6.27 -2.67 20.52
CA GLU A 28 -5.44 -3.89 20.37
C GLU A 28 -5.70 -4.59 19.04
N LYS A 29 -6.96 -4.70 18.61
CA LYS A 29 -7.30 -5.33 17.33
C LYS A 29 -6.75 -4.55 16.13
N GLU A 30 -6.80 -3.22 16.17
CA GLU A 30 -6.22 -2.34 15.16
C GLU A 30 -4.68 -2.46 15.14
N ASP A 31 -4.05 -2.46 16.32
CA ASP A 31 -2.60 -2.62 16.46
C ASP A 31 -2.12 -4.00 15.94
N TYR A 32 -2.86 -5.08 16.25
CA TYR A 32 -2.61 -6.42 15.71
C TYR A 32 -2.81 -6.50 14.19
N GLN A 33 -3.82 -5.83 13.65
CA GLN A 33 -4.04 -5.77 12.20
C GLN A 33 -2.91 -4.99 11.50
N ASN A 34 -2.47 -3.88 12.08
CA ASN A 34 -1.34 -3.11 11.58
C ASN A 34 -0.03 -3.90 11.68
N GLN A 35 0.22 -4.58 12.80
CA GLN A 35 1.37 -5.47 12.93
C GLN A 35 1.30 -6.66 11.96
N SER A 36 0.12 -7.21 11.69
CA SER A 36 -0.09 -8.26 10.69
C SER A 36 0.21 -7.76 9.29
N LEU A 37 -0.22 -6.55 8.93
CA LEU A 37 0.09 -5.93 7.64
C LEU A 37 1.58 -5.65 7.51
N ILE A 38 2.22 -5.16 8.57
CA ILE A 38 3.68 -4.93 8.61
C ILE A 38 4.44 -6.26 8.56
N SER A 39 3.95 -7.32 9.19
CA SER A 39 4.58 -8.65 9.18
C SER A 39 4.40 -9.35 7.83
N ALA A 40 3.22 -9.22 7.21
CA ALA A 40 2.98 -9.63 5.83
C ALA A 40 3.83 -8.80 4.85
N ALA A 41 4.10 -7.54 5.19
CA ALA A 41 4.97 -6.66 4.42
C ALA A 41 6.45 -7.01 4.49
N LEU A 42 6.89 -7.39 5.68
CA LEU A 42 8.27 -7.83 5.96
C LEU A 42 8.52 -9.27 5.51
N ASN A 43 7.48 -10.06 5.27
CA ASN A 43 7.57 -11.33 4.55
C ASN A 43 7.84 -11.05 3.06
N GLY A 44 9.12 -10.79 2.73
CA GLY A 44 9.65 -10.36 1.43
C GLY A 44 9.45 -11.29 0.22
N ASN A 45 8.45 -12.16 0.24
CA ASN A 45 8.08 -13.04 -0.88
C ASN A 45 7.13 -12.37 -1.87
N GLN A 46 6.41 -11.31 -1.49
CA GLN A 46 5.53 -10.62 -2.44
C GLN A 46 6.36 -9.69 -3.33
N ARG A 47 6.56 -10.11 -4.58
CA ARG A 47 7.29 -9.38 -5.61
C ARG A 47 6.34 -8.94 -6.71
N SER A 48 6.62 -7.78 -7.28
CA SER A 48 5.88 -7.24 -8.42
C SER A 48 6.82 -6.41 -9.28
N ASP A 49 6.33 -6.05 -10.46
CA ASP A 49 6.95 -4.97 -11.21
C ASP A 49 6.59 -3.63 -10.57
N CYS A 50 7.39 -2.60 -10.83
CA CYS A 50 7.21 -1.27 -10.28
C CYS A 50 7.70 -0.20 -11.23
N VAL A 51 6.87 0.81 -11.47
CA VAL A 51 7.28 2.03 -12.16
C VAL A 51 7.45 3.16 -11.17
N TYR A 52 8.53 3.94 -11.31
CA TYR A 52 8.78 5.19 -10.60
C TYR A 52 8.89 6.29 -11.62
N CYS A 53 8.18 7.40 -11.42
CA CYS A 53 8.29 8.57 -12.27
C CYS A 53 8.55 9.82 -11.44
N SER A 54 9.34 10.74 -11.99
CA SER A 54 9.40 12.13 -11.52
C SER A 54 8.49 13.04 -12.33
N ASP A 55 8.06 14.12 -11.69
CA ASP A 55 7.14 15.13 -12.20
C ASP A 55 7.58 15.61 -13.57
N THR A 56 6.60 15.89 -14.42
CA THR A 56 6.82 16.42 -15.77
C THR A 56 7.02 17.93 -15.78
N ARG A 57 6.85 18.62 -14.64
CA ARG A 57 7.14 20.06 -14.54
C ARG A 57 8.56 20.35 -15.02
N ALA A 58 8.66 21.14 -16.10
CA ALA A 58 9.86 21.54 -16.82
C ALA A 58 10.49 20.51 -17.79
N PHE A 59 9.75 19.52 -18.31
CA PHE A 59 10.24 18.55 -19.32
C PHE A 59 11.42 17.66 -18.87
N GLU A 60 11.69 17.60 -17.57
CA GLU A 60 12.79 16.82 -16.97
C GLU A 60 12.30 15.53 -16.29
N GLY A 61 11.03 15.18 -16.45
CA GLY A 61 10.42 14.00 -15.83
C GLY A 61 10.96 12.70 -16.42
N ASN A 62 11.50 11.82 -15.60
CA ASN A 62 12.01 10.51 -16.05
C ASN A 62 11.19 9.41 -15.38
N CYS A 63 11.09 8.25 -16.04
CA CYS A 63 10.53 7.07 -15.42
C CYS A 63 11.53 5.92 -15.44
N SER A 64 11.47 5.10 -14.39
CA SER A 64 12.20 3.85 -14.29
C SER A 64 11.23 2.72 -13.98
N CYS A 65 11.34 1.60 -14.69
CA CYS A 65 10.58 0.39 -14.44
C CYS A 65 11.50 -0.72 -13.95
N TYR A 66 11.16 -1.33 -12.82
CA TYR A 66 11.91 -2.43 -12.21
C TYR A 66 11.04 -3.68 -12.15
N LYS A 67 11.57 -4.80 -12.61
CA LYS A 67 10.88 -6.09 -12.60
C LYS A 67 11.09 -6.83 -11.30
N GLN A 68 10.05 -7.53 -10.86
CA GLN A 68 10.13 -8.50 -9.77
C GLN A 68 10.88 -7.97 -8.54
N ILE A 69 10.59 -6.75 -8.08
CA ILE A 69 11.12 -6.22 -6.81
C ILE A 69 10.14 -6.46 -5.67
N PRO A 70 10.58 -6.49 -4.41
CA PRO A 70 9.65 -6.54 -3.28
C PRO A 70 8.63 -5.39 -3.35
N VAL A 71 7.34 -5.67 -3.16
CA VAL A 71 6.27 -4.66 -3.29
C VAL A 71 6.53 -3.45 -2.39
N PHE A 72 7.08 -3.65 -1.19
CA PHE A 72 7.41 -2.57 -0.26
C PHE A 72 8.61 -1.73 -0.66
N SER A 73 9.48 -2.25 -1.52
CA SER A 73 10.50 -1.43 -2.16
C SER A 73 9.85 -0.43 -3.12
N CYS A 74 8.77 -0.83 -3.81
CA CYS A 74 7.94 0.05 -4.64
C CYS A 74 7.09 1.02 -3.81
N ALA A 75 6.30 0.47 -2.90
CA ALA A 75 5.42 1.19 -1.99
C ALA A 75 6.22 1.76 -0.81
N GLY A 76 6.97 2.84 -1.05
CA GLY A 76 7.76 3.42 0.05
C GLY A 76 8.69 4.57 -0.26
N ILE A 77 8.80 5.03 -1.50
CA ILE A 77 9.71 6.12 -1.84
C ILE A 77 8.94 7.38 -2.28
N PRO A 78 8.44 8.21 -1.35
CA PRO A 78 8.09 9.59 -1.66
C PRO A 78 9.39 10.39 -1.80
N ALA A 79 10.06 10.29 -2.95
CA ALA A 79 11.36 10.95 -3.19
C ALA A 79 11.23 12.44 -3.59
N GLY A 80 10.37 13.19 -2.90
CA GLY A 80 10.25 14.65 -3.02
C GLY A 80 8.98 15.14 -3.71
N LYS A 81 8.88 16.47 -3.88
CA LYS A 81 7.74 17.12 -4.54
C LYS A 81 7.66 16.64 -6.00
N GLY A 82 6.65 15.84 -6.30
CA GLY A 82 6.34 15.39 -7.65
C GLY A 82 6.97 14.06 -8.07
N LYS A 83 7.41 13.19 -7.17
CA LYS A 83 7.73 11.80 -7.55
C LYS A 83 6.61 10.86 -7.15
N SER A 84 6.32 9.87 -7.98
CA SER A 84 5.26 8.89 -7.74
C SER A 84 5.65 7.50 -8.24
N ASN A 85 4.99 6.47 -7.74
CA ASN A 85 5.27 5.08 -8.08
C ASN A 85 4.01 4.23 -8.12
N SER A 86 4.08 3.10 -8.80
CA SER A 86 3.03 2.09 -8.82
C SER A 86 3.59 0.70 -9.03
N TYR A 87 3.06 -0.26 -8.28
CA TYR A 87 3.35 -1.69 -8.39
C TYR A 87 2.24 -2.48 -9.10
N LYS A 88 1.20 -1.80 -9.58
CA LYS A 88 0.03 -2.40 -10.25
C LYS A 88 0.19 -2.42 -11.78
N ILE A 89 1.42 -2.60 -12.24
CA ILE A 89 1.83 -2.52 -13.65
C ILE A 89 2.61 -3.76 -14.07
N SER A 90 2.78 -3.94 -15.38
CA SER A 90 3.79 -4.82 -15.96
C SER A 90 4.85 -3.98 -16.66
N CYS A 91 6.13 -4.19 -16.35
CA CYS A 91 7.20 -3.52 -17.06
C CYS A 91 7.33 -4.02 -18.50
N ASP A 92 6.95 -5.27 -18.79
CA ASP A 92 6.96 -5.79 -20.17
C ASP A 92 5.96 -5.02 -21.04
N GLU A 93 4.72 -4.87 -20.56
CA GLU A 93 3.69 -4.10 -21.27
C GLU A 93 4.11 -2.64 -21.43
N LEU A 94 4.71 -2.04 -20.40
CA LEU A 94 5.08 -0.63 -20.42
C LEU A 94 6.26 -0.33 -21.35
N VAL A 95 7.21 -1.28 -21.46
CA VAL A 95 8.37 -1.13 -22.33
C VAL A 95 8.00 -1.21 -23.81
N GLU A 96 6.90 -1.88 -24.16
CA GLU A 96 6.39 -1.94 -25.55
C GLU A 96 5.76 -0.64 -26.04
N LEU A 97 5.31 0.24 -25.13
CA LEU A 97 4.56 1.45 -25.48
C LEU A 97 5.43 2.69 -25.75
N GLY A 98 6.74 2.62 -25.50
CA GLY A 98 7.65 3.75 -25.68
C GLY A 98 9.09 3.34 -25.89
N THR A 99 10.00 4.32 -25.83
CA THR A 99 11.44 4.07 -26.02
C THR A 99 12.14 4.05 -24.67
N TRP A 100 12.54 2.87 -24.26
CA TRP A 100 13.21 2.62 -22.99
C TRP A 100 14.67 2.24 -23.20
N SER A 101 15.54 2.76 -22.34
CA SER A 101 16.92 2.34 -22.19
C SER A 101 17.00 1.26 -21.13
N GLN A 102 17.53 0.10 -21.47
CA GLN A 102 17.76 -0.97 -20.50
C GLN A 102 18.98 -0.63 -19.65
N ALA A 103 18.77 -0.46 -18.34
CA ALA A 103 19.85 -0.19 -17.38
C ALA A 103 20.42 -1.49 -16.79
N SER A 104 19.60 -2.54 -16.69
CA SER A 104 20.01 -3.91 -16.33
C SER A 104 19.01 -4.93 -16.91
N SER A 105 19.24 -6.24 -16.69
CA SER A 105 18.29 -7.30 -17.12
C SER A 105 16.84 -7.00 -16.72
N ASP A 106 16.66 -6.45 -15.53
CA ASP A 106 15.38 -6.27 -14.85
C ASP A 106 15.05 -4.80 -14.59
N SER A 107 15.76 -3.86 -15.22
CA SER A 107 15.48 -2.43 -15.07
C SER A 107 15.59 -1.65 -16.37
N TYR A 108 14.64 -0.74 -16.54
CA TYR A 108 14.44 0.08 -17.73
C TYR A 108 14.27 1.52 -17.29
N SER A 109 14.76 2.47 -18.08
CA SER A 109 14.57 3.89 -17.84
C SER A 109 14.20 4.63 -19.13
N CYS A 110 13.43 5.69 -19.00
CA CYS A 110 13.07 6.57 -20.10
C CYS A 110 13.11 8.02 -19.60
N SER A 111 13.27 8.95 -20.53
CA SER A 111 13.18 10.38 -20.26
C SER A 111 11.83 10.93 -20.71
N HIS A 112 11.52 12.17 -20.37
CA HIS A 112 10.26 12.81 -20.73
C HIS A 112 9.91 12.72 -22.23
N LEU A 113 10.93 12.71 -23.09
CA LEU A 113 10.76 12.63 -24.54
C LEU A 113 10.51 11.21 -25.06
N THR A 114 10.84 10.19 -24.27
CA THR A 114 10.82 8.79 -24.69
C THR A 114 9.86 7.92 -23.88
N CYS A 115 9.48 8.38 -22.69
CA CYS A 115 8.54 7.69 -21.83
C CYS A 115 7.14 7.68 -22.45
N PRO A 116 6.44 6.54 -22.44
CA PRO A 116 5.04 6.49 -22.80
C PRO A 116 4.20 7.26 -21.75
N PRO A 117 3.14 7.98 -22.14
CA PRO A 117 2.22 8.64 -21.22
C PRO A 117 1.66 7.69 -20.14
N GLU A 118 1.49 6.42 -20.48
CA GLU A 118 1.02 5.34 -19.61
C GLU A 118 1.93 5.15 -18.40
N ALA A 119 3.24 5.41 -18.51
CA ALA A 119 4.17 5.30 -17.38
C ALA A 119 3.82 6.32 -16.30
N TYR A 120 3.56 7.57 -16.72
CA TYR A 120 3.16 8.64 -15.80
C TYR A 120 1.76 8.40 -15.26
N ARG A 121 0.80 8.00 -16.10
CA ARG A 121 -0.56 7.67 -15.63
C ARG A 121 -0.52 6.58 -14.58
N ALA A 122 0.23 5.52 -14.82
CA ALA A 122 0.36 4.44 -13.87
C ALA A 122 1.05 4.89 -12.58
N ALA A 123 2.12 5.68 -12.67
CA ALA A 123 2.83 6.17 -11.49
C ALA A 123 1.98 7.13 -10.64
N PHE A 124 1.16 7.98 -11.24
CA PHE A 124 0.44 9.07 -10.55
C PHE A 124 -1.05 8.79 -10.29
N THR A 125 -1.55 7.59 -10.59
CA THR A 125 -2.94 7.16 -10.29
C THR A 125 -2.97 6.02 -9.28
N GLU A 126 -4.03 5.93 -8.47
CA GLU A 126 -4.22 4.83 -7.51
C GLU A 126 -4.44 3.47 -8.19
N GLU A 127 -4.94 3.49 -9.42
CA GLU A 127 -5.27 2.30 -10.21
C GLU A 127 -4.05 1.71 -10.92
N GLY A 128 -3.04 2.53 -11.23
CA GLY A 128 -1.84 2.09 -11.95
C GLY A 128 -2.04 1.90 -13.46
N LYS A 129 -3.08 2.49 -14.06
CA LYS A 129 -3.39 2.41 -15.50
C LYS A 129 -4.03 3.70 -16.02
#